data_AF-A0A2J4P029-F1
#
_entry.id   AF-A0A2J4P029-F1
#
_cell.length_a   1.000
_cell.length_b   1.000
_cell.length_c   1.000
_cell.angle_alpha   90.00
_cell.angle_beta   90.00
_cell.angle_gamma   90.00
#
_symmetry.space_group_name_H-M   'P 1'
#
loop_
_entity.id
_entity.type
_entity.pdbx_description
1 polymer ?
#
loop_
_entity_poly.entity_id
_entity_poly.type
_entity_poly.pdbx_seq_one_letter_code
_entity_poly.pdbx_strand_id
1 'polypeptide(L)' 'DEWVVYHFCQQLHQHKKVSDDIWQQAIDLWGEKGVVDLIGINGYYSFLSMIMNGAQTPVPDTRDFILPA' A
#
# COMPACT_ATOMS: atom_id res chain seq x y z
N ASP A 1 -5.18 -13.09 7.30
CA ASP A 1 -5.54 -11.92 6.46
C ASP A 1 -4.29 -11.15 6.03
N GLU A 2 -3.40 -10.93 7.00
CA GLU A 2 -2.12 -10.24 6.98
C GLU A 2 -1.16 -10.73 5.87
N TRP A 3 -1.12 -12.05 5.63
CA TRP A 3 -0.27 -12.63 4.58
C TRP A 3 -0.76 -12.22 3.17
N VAL A 4 -2.08 -12.24 2.94
CA VAL A 4 -2.68 -11.88 1.65
C VAL A 4 -2.47 -10.40 1.37
N VAL A 5 -2.72 -9.52 2.36
CA VAL A 5 -2.53 -8.07 2.17
C VAL A 5 -1.07 -7.73 1.93
N TYR A 6 -0.14 -8.36 2.64
CA TYR A 6 1.29 -8.16 2.44
C TYR A 6 1.70 -8.53 1.01
N HIS A 7 1.37 -9.74 0.56
CA HIS A 7 1.75 -10.19 -0.78
C HIS A 7 1.03 -9.41 -1.88
N PHE A 8 -0.24 -9.06 -1.68
CA PHE A 8 -0.97 -8.21 -2.63
C PHE A 8 -0.26 -6.87 -2.84
N CYS A 9 0.05 -6.15 -1.75
CA CYS A 9 0.74 -4.86 -1.82
C CYS A 9 2.14 -5.00 -2.42
N GLN A 10 2.90 -6.02 -1.98
CA GLN A 10 4.23 -6.29 -2.50
C GLN A 10 4.23 -6.52 -4.01
N GLN A 11 3.38 -7.43 -4.50
CA GLN A 11 3.28 -7.74 -5.92
C GLN A 11 2.80 -6.54 -6.73
N LEU A 12 1.78 -5.82 -6.25
CA LEU A 12 1.26 -4.64 -6.93
C LEU A 12 2.33 -3.56 -7.07
N HIS A 13 3.14 -3.31 -6.03
CA HIS A 13 4.23 -2.33 -6.12
C HIS A 13 5.39 -2.79 -7.01
N GLN A 14 5.81 -4.04 -6.92
CA GLN A 14 6.98 -4.56 -7.64
C GLN A 14 6.69 -4.85 -9.12
N HIS A 15 5.58 -5.53 -9.39
CA HIS A 15 5.24 -6.05 -10.71
C HIS A 15 4.14 -5.26 -11.41
N LYS A 16 3.50 -4.32 -10.72
CA LYS A 16 2.32 -3.57 -11.21
C LYS A 16 1.15 -4.50 -11.59
N LYS A 17 1.18 -5.72 -11.05
CA LYS A 17 0.21 -6.78 -11.27
C LYS A 17 0.18 -7.67 -10.03
N VAL A 18 -0.99 -8.22 -9.72
CA VAL A 18 -1.19 -9.24 -8.69
C VAL A 18 -1.53 -10.56 -9.39
N SER A 19 -1.02 -11.67 -8.87
CA SER A 19 -1.32 -13.01 -9.37
C SER A 19 -2.77 -13.42 -9.07
N ASP A 20 -3.33 -14.28 -9.91
CA ASP A 20 -4.74 -14.66 -9.83
C ASP A 20 -5.09 -15.37 -8.51
N ASP A 21 -4.14 -16.11 -7.93
CA ASP A 21 -4.29 -16.79 -6.64
C ASP A 21 -4.43 -15.81 -5.46
N ILE A 22 -3.61 -14.77 -5.41
CA ILE A 22 -3.66 -13.71 -4.39
C ILE A 22 -4.88 -12.82 -4.63
N TRP A 23 -5.21 -12.54 -5.89
CA TRP A 23 -6.41 -11.80 -6.25
C TRP A 23 -7.66 -12.52 -5.72
N GLN A 24 -7.81 -13.81 -6.00
CA GLN A 24 -8.97 -14.57 -5.55
C GLN A 24 -9.05 -14.65 -4.03
N GLN A 25 -7.94 -14.91 -3.34
CA GLN A 25 -7.89 -14.89 -1.88
C GLN A 25 -8.30 -13.53 -1.30
N ALA A 26 -7.87 -12.43 -1.93
CA ALA A 26 -8.24 -11.09 -1.51
C ALA A 26 -9.75 -10.81 -1.71
N ILE A 27 -10.33 -11.31 -2.80
CA ILE A 27 -11.78 -11.25 -3.03
C ILE A 27 -12.53 -12.07 -1.99
N ASP A 28 -12.06 -13.27 -1.65
CA ASP A 28 -12.72 -14.14 -0.66
C ASP A 28 -12.70 -13.52 0.75
N LEU A 29 -11.65 -12.75 1.08
CA LEU A 29 -11.49 -12.09 2.37
C LEU A 29 -12.24 -10.76 2.48
N TRP A 30 -12.20 -9.92 1.44
CA TRP A 30 -12.66 -8.52 1.52
C TRP A 30 -13.67 -8.12 0.44
N GLY A 31 -13.97 -9.01 -0.52
CA GLY A 31 -14.83 -8.73 -1.67
C GLY A 31 -14.20 -7.74 -2.67
N GLU A 32 -14.85 -7.57 -3.82
CA GLU A 32 -14.38 -6.69 -4.89
C GLU A 32 -14.15 -5.26 -4.42
N LYS A 33 -15.06 -4.72 -3.62
CA LYS A 33 -14.94 -3.36 -3.09
C LYS A 33 -13.71 -3.21 -2.19
N GLY A 34 -13.47 -4.17 -1.29
CA GLY A 34 -12.29 -4.14 -0.42
C GLY A 34 -10.98 -4.23 -1.20
N VAL A 35 -10.94 -5.05 -2.26
CA VAL A 35 -9.77 -5.13 -3.15
C VAL A 35 -9.55 -3.82 -3.91
N VAL A 36 -10.61 -3.17 -4.40
CA VAL A 36 -10.50 -1.85 -5.05
C VAL A 36 -10.00 -0.78 -4.08
N ASP A 37 -10.52 -0.75 -2.85
CA ASP A 37 -10.06 0.18 -1.81
C ASP A 37 -8.57 -0.06 -1.49
N LEU A 38 -8.13 -1.33 -1.42
CA LEU A 38 -6.73 -1.68 -1.20
C LEU A 38 -5.82 -1.17 -2.34
N ILE A 39 -6.22 -1.34 -3.60
CA ILE A 39 -5.50 -0.79 -4.76
C ILE A 39 -5.43 0.74 -4.67
N GLY A 40 -6.55 1.38 -4.32
CA GLY A 40 -6.65 2.83 -4.19
C GLY A 40 -5.66 3.40 -3.17
N ILE A 41 -5.56 2.80 -1.98
CA ILE A 41 -4.61 3.22 -0.94
C ILE A 41 -3.16 3.06 -1.39
N ASN A 42 -2.81 1.91 -1.99
CA ASN A 42 -1.46 1.65 -2.49
C ASN A 42 -1.07 2.68 -3.58
N GLY A 43 -2.00 2.98 -4.49
CA GLY A 43 -1.81 3.96 -5.56
C GLY A 43 -1.67 5.39 -5.02
N TYR A 44 -2.55 5.78 -4.11
CA TYR A 44 -2.53 7.11 -3.48
C TYR A 44 -1.20 7.41 -2.81
N TYR A 45 -0.70 6.51 -1.97
CA TYR A 45 0.59 6.74 -1.29
C TYR A 45 1.79 6.62 -2.22
N SER A 46 1.72 5.79 -3.27
CA SER A 46 2.75 5.79 -4.31
C SER A 46 2.81 7.13 -5.03
N PHE A 47 1.66 7.70 -5.38
CA PHE A 47 1.57 9.00 -6.03
C PHE A 47 2.06 10.12 -5.13
N LEU A 48 1.63 10.13 -3.87
CA LEU A 48 2.10 11.09 -2.87
C LEU A 48 3.62 11.02 -2.69
N SER A 49 4.19 9.82 -2.63
CA SER A 49 5.65 9.61 -2.55
C SER A 49 6.36 10.19 -3.78
N MET A 50 5.83 10.01 -4.99
CA MET A 50 6.38 10.63 -6.20
C MET A 50 6.37 12.16 -6.12
N ILE A 51 5.28 12.77 -5.63
CA ILE A 51 5.21 14.22 -5.41
C ILE A 51 6.27 14.67 -4.41
N MET A 52 6.34 14.03 -3.24
CA MET A 52 7.25 14.42 -2.17
C MET A 52 8.71 14.31 -2.60
N ASN A 53 9.07 13.23 -3.29
CA ASN A 53 10.41 13.01 -3.83
C ASN A 53 10.75 14.04 -4.92
N GLY A 54 9.82 14.28 -5.86
CA GLY A 54 10.02 15.25 -6.94
C GLY A 54 10.14 16.69 -6.44
N ALA A 55 9.38 17.05 -5.41
CA ALA A 55 9.41 18.36 -4.77
C ALA A 55 10.50 18.51 -3.69
N GLN A 56 11.27 17.46 -3.40
CA GLN A 56 12.27 17.43 -2.32
C GLN A 56 11.71 17.90 -0.97
N THR A 57 10.52 17.39 -0.62
CA THR A 57 9.82 17.79 0.62
C THR A 57 10.69 17.46 1.85
N PRO A 58 10.95 18.41 2.76
CA PRO A 58 11.78 18.18 3.93
C PRO A 58 11.11 17.18 4.89
N VAL A 59 11.93 16.37 5.56
CA VAL A 59 11.45 15.45 6.60
C VAL A 59 10.92 16.27 7.79
N PRO A 60 9.70 16.02 8.27
CA PRO A 60 9.17 16.71 9.45
C PRO A 60 10.04 16.44 10.69
N ASP A 61 10.29 17.47 11.51
CA ASP A 61 10.99 17.30 12.79
C ASP A 61 10.10 16.47 13.73
N THR A 62 10.41 15.19 13.85
CA THR A 62 9.59 14.16 14.52
C THR A 62 10.12 13.82 15.91
N ARG A 63 11.08 14.60 16.42
CA ARG A 63 11.71 14.39 17.73
C ARG A 63 10.74 14.46 18.92
N ASP A 64 9.54 15.00 18.74
CA ASP A 64 8.53 15.11 19.79
C ASP A 64 7.45 14.01 19.77
N PHE A 65 7.43 13.10 18.78
CA PHE A 65 6.28 12.21 18.57
C PHE A 65 6.61 10.75 18.17
N ILE A 66 7.68 10.16 18.72
CA ILE A 66 7.90 8.72 18.57
C ILE A 66 7.32 7.97 19.78
N LEU A 67 6.39 7.06 19.48
CA LEU A 67 5.79 6.07 20.39
C LEU A 67 6.89 5.34 21.20
N PRO A 68 6.67 5.09 22.50
CA PRO A 68 7.65 4.36 23.31
C PRO A 68 7.92 2.97 22.72
N ALA A 69 9.20 2.58 22.79
CA ALA A 69 9.74 1.30 22.32
C ALA A 69 9.05 0.07 22.92
#